data_AF-A0A7V8A8R6-F1
#
_entry.id   AF-A0A7V8A8R6-F1
#
_cell.length_a   1.000
_cell.length_b   1.000
_cell.length_c   1.000
_cell.angle_alpha   90.00
_cell.angle_beta   90.00
_cell.angle_gamma   90.00
#
_symmetry.space_group_name_H-M   'P 1'
#
loop_
_entity.id
_entity.type
_entity.pdbx_description
1 polymer ?
#
loop_
_entity_poly.entity_id
_entity_poly.type
_entity_poly.pdbx_seq_one_letter_code
_entity_poly.pdbx_strand_id
1 'polypeptide(L)' 'RRVGFEMCHGMRNTAADVWQGRTMKHPSMPGFMTFNGTVTISGNNLEIKGCAIGQGMCDKEKWTKLN' A
#
# COMPACT_ATOMS: atom_id res chain seq x y z
N ARG A 1 6.22 12.79 -6.55
CA ARG A 1 6.81 11.74 -5.69
C ARG A 1 7.40 12.41 -4.45
N ARG A 2 6.93 12.07 -3.24
CA ARG A 2 7.44 12.67 -1.99
C ARG A 2 8.57 11.81 -1.44
N VAL A 3 9.79 12.36 -1.38
CA VAL A 3 10.97 11.65 -0.86
C VAL A 3 10.81 11.43 0.65
N GLY A 4 11.23 10.26 1.15
CA GLY A 4 11.15 9.90 2.57
C GLY A 4 9.73 9.61 3.09
N PHE A 5 8.76 9.39 2.20
CA PHE A 5 7.38 9.11 2.60
C PHE A 5 7.17 7.62 2.94
N GLU A 6 6.63 7.34 4.12
CA GLU A 6 6.25 5.99 4.54
C GLU A 6 4.85 5.64 4.01
N MET A 7 4.78 4.91 2.89
CA MET A 7 3.52 4.51 2.27
C MET A 7 2.84 3.33 3.01
N CYS A 8 3.62 2.30 3.35
CA CYS A 8 3.15 1.05 3.96
C CYS A 8 2.96 1.13 5.49
N HIS A 9 2.59 2.31 6.00
CA HIS A 9 2.51 2.58 7.42
C HIS A 9 1.50 1.67 8.14
N GLY A 10 1.95 1.04 9.23
CA GLY A 10 1.12 0.17 10.08
C GLY A 10 0.63 -1.13 9.40
N MET A 11 1.29 -1.56 8.32
CA MET A 11 1.04 -2.86 7.72
C MET A 11 1.69 -3.99 8.53
N ARG A 12 1.00 -5.13 8.61
CA ARG A 12 1.48 -6.35 9.28
C ARG A 12 1.47 -7.51 8.29
N ASN A 13 2.42 -8.42 8.43
CA ASN A 13 2.42 -9.65 7.64
C ASN A 13 1.21 -10.50 8.08
N THR A 14 0.39 -10.92 7.12
CA THR A 14 -0.81 -11.73 7.37
C THR A 14 -0.73 -13.11 6.74
N ALA A 15 0.13 -13.29 5.73
CA ALA A 15 0.41 -14.56 5.09
C ALA A 15 1.79 -14.51 4.41
N ALA A 16 2.22 -15.65 3.86
CA ALA A 16 3.38 -15.70 2.97
C ALA A 16 3.20 -14.67 1.84
N ASP A 17 4.16 -13.76 1.71
CA ASP A 17 4.17 -12.70 0.69
C ASP A 17 2.98 -11.73 0.71
N VAL A 18 2.22 -11.67 1.81
CA VAL A 18 1.07 -10.74 1.96
C VAL A 18 1.18 -9.93 3.25
N TRP A 19 1.03 -8.61 3.10
CA TRP A 19 0.89 -7.67 4.21
C TRP A 19 -0.41 -6.90 4.10
N GLN A 20 -1.05 -6.65 5.23
CA GLN A 20 -2.29 -5.88 5.29
C GLN A 20 -2.25 -4.87 6.44
N GLY A 21 -2.94 -3.74 6.27
CA GLY A 21 -3.05 -2.71 7.29
C GLY A 21 -4.20 -1.75 6.99
N ARG A 22 -4.64 -1.00 8.00
CA ARG A 22 -5.73 0.00 7.85
C ARG A 22 -5.21 1.44 7.80
N THR A 23 -3.91 1.62 7.88
CA THR A 23 -3.26 2.92 8.05
C THR A 23 -2.32 3.27 6.91
N MET A 24 -2.43 2.58 5.77
CA MET A 24 -1.65 2.88 4.57
C MET A 24 -1.87 4.33 4.15
N LYS A 25 -0.83 4.96 3.65
CA LYS A 25 -0.83 6.36 3.20
C LYS A 25 -0.49 6.43 1.72
N HIS A 26 -0.96 7.48 1.03
CA HIS A 26 -0.63 7.71 -0.38
C HIS A 26 0.01 9.09 -0.56
N PRO A 27 1.15 9.21 -1.27
CA PRO A 27 1.92 10.47 -1.31
C PRO A 27 1.22 11.60 -2.07
N SER A 28 0.25 11.29 -2.93
CA SER A 28 -0.59 12.30 -3.62
C SER A 28 -1.87 12.68 -2.83
N MET A 29 -2.12 12.03 -1.69
CA MET A 29 -3.31 12.26 -0.88
C MET A 29 -2.95 13.05 0.39
N PRO A 30 -3.93 13.74 1.00
CA PRO A 30 -3.69 14.45 2.25
C PRO A 30 -3.18 13.51 3.36
N GLY A 31 -2.20 13.95 4.15
CA GLY A 31 -1.50 13.09 5.12
C GLY A 31 -2.38 12.55 6.26
N PHE A 32 -3.54 13.15 6.52
CA PHE A 32 -4.51 12.65 7.49
C PHE A 32 -5.33 11.46 6.94
N MET A 33 -5.43 11.32 5.63
CA MET A 33 -6.19 10.24 4.99
C MET A 33 -5.45 8.91 5.15
N THR A 34 -6.20 7.83 5.38
CA THR A 34 -5.68 6.46 5.50
C THR A 34 -6.47 5.51 4.62
N PHE A 35 -5.80 4.45 4.18
CA PHE A 35 -6.36 3.44 3.30
C PHE A 35 -6.21 2.06 3.94
N ASN A 36 -7.19 1.20 3.67
CA ASN A 36 -7.02 -0.24 3.85
C ASN A 36 -6.07 -0.73 2.76
N GLY A 37 -4.83 -0.99 3.17
CA GLY A 37 -3.74 -1.39 2.31
C GLY A 37 -3.56 -2.91 2.30
N THR A 38 -3.29 -3.44 1.12
CA THR A 38 -2.78 -4.80 0.91
C THR A 38 -1.54 -4.72 0.04
N VAL A 39 -0.46 -5.34 0.46
CA VAL A 39 0.76 -5.51 -0.34
C VAL A 39 0.94 -7.00 -0.60
N THR A 40 1.12 -7.38 -1.86
CA THR A 40 1.40 -8.75 -2.28
C THR A 40 2.70 -8.80 -3.06
N ILE A 41 3.53 -9.80 -2.78
CA ILE A 41 4.75 -10.07 -3.52
C ILE A 41 4.53 -11.28 -4.41
N SER A 42 4.95 -11.20 -5.67
CA SER A 42 4.88 -12.30 -6.62
C SER A 42 6.10 -12.26 -7.55
N GLY A 43 7.07 -13.13 -7.25
CA GLY A 43 8.36 -13.14 -7.93
C GLY A 43 9.09 -11.80 -7.80
N ASN A 44 9.37 -11.15 -8.93
CA ASN A 44 10.02 -9.83 -8.97
C ASN A 44 9.02 -8.65 -8.93
N ASN A 45 7.75 -8.91 -8.66
CA ASN A 45 6.71 -7.87 -8.61
C ASN A 45 6.20 -7.69 -7.19
N LEU A 46 5.92 -6.44 -6.85
CA LEU A 46 5.25 -6.02 -5.64
C LEU A 46 4.00 -5.24 -6.06
N GLU A 47 2.82 -5.75 -5.71
CA GLU A 47 1.55 -5.07 -5.94
C GLU A 47 1.09 -4.43 -4.64
N ILE A 48 0.73 -3.14 -4.73
CA ILE A 48 0.25 -2.32 -3.61
C ILE A 48 -1.16 -1.91 -3.95
N LYS A 49 -2.13 -2.32 -3.13
CA LYS A 49 -3.54 -1.95 -3.28
C LYS A 49 -4.00 -1.15 -2.07
N GLY A 50 -4.63 -0.02 -2.28
CA GLY A 50 -5.23 0.80 -1.23
C GLY A 50 -6.70 1.06 -1.49
N CYS A 51 -7.56 0.85 -0.49
CA CYS A 51 -8.97 1.21 -0.54
C CYS A 51 -9.30 2.28 0.48
N ALA A 52 -10.02 3.33 0.09
CA ALA A 52 -10.47 4.37 0.99
C ALA A 52 -11.43 3.79 2.05
N ILE A 53 -11.26 4.18 3.31
CA ILE A 53 -12.10 3.66 4.39
C ILE A 53 -13.48 4.32 4.29
N GLY A 54 -14.54 3.50 4.23
CA GLY A 54 -15.93 3.97 4.15
C GLY A 54 -16.36 4.50 2.78
N GLN A 55 -15.46 4.47 1.79
CA GLN A 55 -15.74 4.86 0.41
C GLN A 55 -15.28 3.70 -0.49
N GLY A 56 -16.14 3.19 -1.38
CA GLY A 56 -15.83 2.01 -2.22
C GLY A 56 -14.72 2.21 -3.26
N MET A 57 -13.92 3.26 -3.15
CA MET A 57 -12.83 3.59 -4.06
C MET A 57 -11.56 2.85 -3.67
N CYS A 58 -11.02 2.06 -4.60
CA CYS A 58 -9.74 1.39 -4.47
C CYS A 58 -8.85 1.73 -5.66
N ASP A 59 -7.56 1.84 -5.39
CA ASP A 59 -6.53 1.97 -6.42
C ASP A 59 -5.41 0.95 -6.17
N LYS A 60 -4.61 0.67 -7.20
CA LYS A 60 -3.47 -0.22 -7.09
C LYS A 60 -2.29 0.22 -7.96
N GLU A 61 -1.10 -0.02 -7.44
CA GLU A 61 0.15 0.17 -8.14
C GLU A 61 0.93 -1.14 -8.19
N LYS A 62 1.68 -1.34 -9.28
CA LYS A 62 2.57 -2.48 -9.44
C LYS A 62 4.00 -1.98 -9.60
N TRP A 63 4.87 -2.43 -8.72
CA TRP A 63 6.29 -2.10 -8.72
C TRP A 63 7.09 -3.35 -9.10
N THR A 64 7.99 -3.21 -10.06
CA THR A 64 8.93 -4.27 -10.39
C THR A 64 10.24 -4.01 -9.66
N LYS A 65 10.76 -5.04 -9.00
CA LYS A 65 12.05 -4.99 -8.32
C LYS A 65 13.12 -4.58 -9.35
N LEU A 66 13.82 -3.48 -9.07
CA LEU A 66 15.02 -3.13 -9.80
C LEU A 66 16.14 -4.06 -9.30
N ASN A 67 16.83 -4.69 -10.24
CA ASN A 67 17.97 -5.57 -9.97
C ASN A 67 19.18 -4.76 -9.49
#